data_AF-A0A072NE37-F1
#
_entry.id   AF-A0A072NE37-F1
#
_cell.length_a   1.000
_cell.length_b   1.000
_cell.length_c   1.000
_cell.angle_alpha   90.00
_cell.angle_beta   90.00
_cell.angle_gamma   90.00
#
_symmetry.space_group_name_H-M   'P 1'
#
loop_
_entity.id
_entity.type
_entity.pdbx_description
1 polymer ?
#
loop_
_entity_poly.entity_id
_entity_poly.type
_entity_poly.pdbx_seq_one_letter_code
_entity_poly.pdbx_strand_id
1 'polypeptide(L)' 'MCYKVQKEKERVENLLLQLSKEMQEIYHKTKEGNGQRWLMIDLNANDGVYQDTLKLIRIRRES' A
#
# COMPACT_ATOMS: atom_id res chain seq x y z
N MET A 1 9.54 -1.06 21.73
CA MET A 1 8.80 0.04 21.07
C MET A 1 8.19 -0.49 19.77
N CYS A 2 7.03 -1.17 19.83
CA CYS A 2 6.42 -1.87 18.68
C CYS A 2 5.12 -1.20 18.16
N TYR A 3 4.82 0.02 18.61
CA TYR A 3 3.52 0.67 18.39
C TYR A 3 3.35 1.38 17.04
N LYS A 4 4.44 1.65 16.29
CA LYS A 4 4.37 2.41 15.02
C LYS A 4 3.91 1.55 13.84
N VAL A 5 4.50 0.36 13.68
CA VAL A 5 4.23 -0.55 12.55
C VAL A 5 2.76 -0.99 12.49
N GLN A 6 2.11 -1.19 13.64
CA GLN A 6 0.68 -1.52 13.69
C GLN A 6 -0.22 -0.39 13.18
N LYS A 7 0.03 0.86 13.58
CA LYS A 7 -0.78 2.01 13.14
C LYS A 7 -0.66 2.28 11.64
N GLU A 8 0.54 2.12 11.07
CA GLU A 8 0.74 2.28 9.63
C GLU A 8 0.04 1.17 8.85
N LYS A 9 0.12 -0.08 9.32
CA LYS A 9 -0.56 -1.23 8.69
C LYS A 9 -2.08 -1.05 8.65
N GLU A 10 -2.70 -0.66 9.76
CA GLU A 10 -4.15 -0.39 9.79
C GLU A 10 -4.57 0.75 8.83
N ARG A 11 -3.77 1.82 8.74
CA ARG A 11 -4.05 2.92 7.79
C ARG A 11 -3.96 2.47 6.34
N VAL A 12 -2.94 1.66 6.03
CA VAL A 12 -2.76 1.10 4.68
C VAL A 12 -3.89 0.13 4.35
N GLU A 13 -4.32 -0.73 5.28
CA GLU A 13 -5.42 -1.68 5.04
C GLU A 13 -6.77 -0.98 4.87
N ASN A 14 -7.05 0.10 5.62
CA ASN A 14 -8.24 0.92 5.39
C ASN A 14 -8.19 1.66 4.05
N LEU A 15 -7.04 2.21 3.70
CA LEU A 15 -6.85 2.89 2.41
C LEU A 15 -6.99 1.90 1.25
N LEU A 16 -6.47 0.67 1.38
CA LEU A 16 -6.49 -0.37 0.36
C LEU A 16 -7.91 -0.66 -0.15
N LEU A 17 -8.91 -0.64 0.73
CA LEU A 17 -10.33 -0.82 0.37
C LEU A 17 -10.85 0.27 -0.58
N GLN A 18 -10.23 1.45 -0.57
CA GLN A 18 -10.57 2.59 -1.44
C GLN A 18 -9.66 2.69 -2.67
N LEU A 19 -8.63 1.85 -2.78
CA LEU A 19 -7.75 1.80 -3.95
C LEU A 19 -8.39 0.96 -5.06
N SER A 20 -7.89 1.17 -6.27
CA SER A 20 -8.22 0.41 -7.47
C SER A 20 -8.10 -1.11 -7.25
N LYS A 21 -8.93 -1.85 -7.99
CA LYS A 21 -8.98 -3.32 -7.90
C LYS A 21 -7.64 -3.98 -8.20
N GLU A 22 -6.89 -3.40 -9.14
CA GLU A 22 -5.53 -3.83 -9.48
C GLU A 22 -4.57 -3.71 -8.29
N MET A 23 -4.64 -2.60 -7.55
CA MET A 23 -3.81 -2.41 -6.36
C MET A 23 -4.16 -3.38 -5.24
N GLN A 24 -5.45 -3.68 -5.05
CA GLN A 24 -5.91 -4.72 -4.12
C GLN A 24 -5.37 -6.09 -4.54
N GLU A 25 -5.44 -6.43 -5.83
CA GLU A 25 -4.91 -7.69 -6.35
C GLU A 25 -3.40 -7.83 -6.14
N ILE A 26 -2.62 -6.78 -6.41
CA ILE A 26 -1.17 -6.76 -6.16
C ILE A 26 -0.91 -7.01 -4.67
N TYR A 27 -1.64 -6.33 -3.77
CA TYR A 27 -1.49 -6.51 -2.32
C TYR A 27 -1.82 -7.93 -1.84
N HIS A 28 -2.86 -8.56 -2.40
CA HIS A 28 -3.26 -9.93 -2.05
C HIS A 28 -2.34 -10.99 -2.66
N LYS A 29 -1.82 -10.77 -3.88
CA LYS A 29 -0.86 -11.66 -4.54
C LYS A 29 0.51 -11.62 -3.87
N THR A 30 0.87 -10.50 -3.24
CA THR A 30 2.17 -10.32 -2.59
C THR A 30 2.19 -10.93 -1.20
N LYS A 31 3.14 -11.84 -0.94
CA LYS A 31 3.36 -12.40 0.40
C LYS A 31 4.13 -11.44 1.30
N GLU A 32 3.82 -11.48 2.59
CA GLU A 32 4.57 -10.76 3.63
C GLU A 32 5.85 -11.53 3.99
N GLY A 33 6.97 -10.81 4.12
CA GLY A 33 8.26 -11.32 4.59
C GLY A 33 8.90 -10.34 5.56
N ASN A 34 9.45 -10.82 6.69
CA ASN A 34 9.99 -9.98 7.77
C ASN A 34 9.04 -8.87 8.28
N GLY A 35 7.73 -9.15 8.29
CA GLY A 35 6.69 -8.19 8.72
C GLY A 35 6.45 -7.03 7.74
N GLN A 36 6.95 -7.14 6.50
CA GLN A 36 6.77 -6.15 5.44
C GLN A 36 6.31 -6.82 4.13
N ARG A 37 5.54 -6.10 3.32
CA ARG A 37 5.14 -6.52 1.97
C ARG A 37 5.81 -5.64 0.92
N TRP A 38 6.38 -6.27 -0.09
CA TRP A 38 7.08 -5.61 -1.18
C TRP A 38 6.22 -5.67 -2.43
N LEU A 39 5.42 -4.63 -2.65
CA LEU A 39 4.49 -4.56 -3.76
C LEU A 39 5.26 -4.18 -5.03
N MET A 40 5.27 -5.04 -6.03
CA MET A 40 5.69 -4.67 -7.38
C MET A 40 4.49 -4.08 -8.09
N ILE A 41 4.53 -2.76 -8.27
CA ILE A 41 3.45 -1.98 -8.89
C ILE A 41 3.96 -1.52 -10.25
N ASP A 42 3.28 -1.95 -11.31
CA ASP A 42 3.53 -1.40 -12.65
C ASP A 42 2.89 -0.01 -12.72
N LEU A 43 3.70 1.01 -12.95
CA LEU A 43 3.23 2.40 -13.01
C LEU A 43 3.16 2.82 -14.46
N ASN A 44 1.99 2.68 -15.08
CA ASN A 44 1.75 3.26 -16.39
C ASN A 44 1.20 4.68 -16.25
N ALA A 45 1.73 5.61 -17.04
CA ALA A 45 1.22 6.97 -17.03
C ALA A 45 -0.25 6.96 -17.46
N ASN A 46 -1.12 7.45 -16.56
CA ASN A 46 -2.58 7.61 -16.72
C ASN A 46 -3.48 6.52 -16.11
N ASP A 47 -2.96 5.63 -15.26
CA ASP A 47 -3.77 4.65 -14.52
C ASP A 47 -4.18 5.09 -13.10
N GLY A 48 -5.21 4.44 -12.56
CA GLY A 48 -5.63 4.66 -11.16
C GLY A 48 -4.58 4.18 -10.16
N VAL A 49 -3.74 3.23 -10.56
CA VAL A 49 -2.67 2.62 -9.75
C VAL A 49 -1.57 3.64 -9.42
N TYR A 50 -1.26 4.56 -10.33
CA TYR A 50 -0.31 5.65 -10.12
C TYR A 50 -0.80 6.59 -9.00
N GLN A 51 -2.05 7.02 -9.06
CA GLN A 51 -2.65 7.86 -8.03
C GLN A 51 -2.70 7.15 -6.67
N ASP A 52 -3.01 5.85 -6.68
CA ASP A 52 -3.06 5.02 -5.49
C ASP A 52 -1.68 4.82 -4.85
N THR A 53 -0.64 4.67 -5.67
CA THR A 53 0.75 4.59 -5.21
C THR A 53 1.19 5.89 -4.53
N LEU A 54 0.80 7.06 -5.08
CA LEU A 54 1.07 8.35 -4.44
C LEU A 54 0.41 8.49 -3.06
N LYS A 55 -0.82 7.97 -2.90
CA LYS A 55 -1.51 7.95 -1.59
C LYS A 55 -0.76 7.08 -0.57
N LEU A 56 -0.24 5.92 -0.99
CA LEU A 56 0.54 5.02 -0.13
C LEU A 56 1.87 5.65 0.31
N ILE A 57 2.56 6.33 -0.61
CA ILE A 57 3.82 7.05 -0.28
C ILE A 57 3.57 8.18 0.72
N ARG A 58 2.42 8.89 0.62
CA ARG A 58 2.06 9.93 1.59
C ARG A 58 1.92 9.42 3.01
N ILE A 59 1.30 8.24 3.22
CA ILE A 59 1.17 7.64 4.56
C ILE A 59 2.55 7.46 5.22
N ARG A 60 3.56 7.01 4.46
CA ARG A 60 4.92 6.84 4.98
C ARG A 60 5.62 8.16 5.29
N ARG A 61 5.30 9.23 4.55
CA ARG A 61 5.91 10.55 4.72
C ARG A 61 5.36 11.30 5.94
N GLU A 62 4.12 11.02 6.32
CA GLU A 62 3.44 11.64 7.46
C GLU A 62 3.60 10.86 8.79
N SER A 63 4.34 9.73 8.79
CA SER A 63 4.46 8.83 9.95
C SER A 63 5.76 8.91 10.72
#